data_AF-C4IM21-F1
#
_entry.id   AF-C4IM21-F1
#
_cell.length_a   1.000
_cell.length_b   1.000
_cell.length_c   1.000
_cell.angle_alpha   90.00
_cell.angle_beta   90.00
_cell.angle_gamma   90.00
#
_symmetry.space_group_name_H-M   'P 1'
#
loop_
_entity.id
_entity.type
_entity.pdbx_description
1 polymer ?
#
loop_
_entity_poly.entity_id
_entity_poly.type
_entity_poly.pdbx_seq_one_letter_code
_entity_poly.pdbx_strand_id
1 'polypeptide(L)'
;MAYHVSDSLKLDIAITTINKLISDHKDDLHKNAFIHSDQGLHYISPKFQKLLKDNNLGQSMSRRGNCWDNASQESFFGHMKDEISL
;
A
#
# COMPACT_ATOMS: atom_id res chain seq x y z
N MET A 1 8.01 -1.98 -9.08
CA MET A 1 7.26 -0.90 -8.40
C MET A 1 5.95 -0.68 -9.14
N ALA A 2 4.82 -0.44 -8.45
CA ALA A 2 3.52 -0.21 -9.08
C ALA A 2 2.77 0.94 -8.37
N TYR A 3 1.97 1.69 -9.13
CA TYR A 3 1.12 2.77 -8.61
C TYR A 3 -0.20 2.89 -9.40
N HIS A 4 -1.20 3.49 -8.77
CA HIS A 4 -2.46 3.85 -9.41
C HIS A 4 -3.00 5.14 -8.82
N VAL A 5 -3.40 6.08 -9.69
CA VAL A 5 -4.01 7.35 -9.33
C VAL A 5 -5.50 7.27 -9.68
N SER A 6 -6.34 7.83 -8.81
CA SER A 6 -7.79 7.86 -8.94
C SER A 6 -8.34 9.19 -8.42
N ASP A 7 -9.50 9.59 -8.92
CA ASP A 7 -10.27 10.74 -8.45
C ASP A 7 -11.11 10.43 -7.19
N SER A 8 -11.09 9.17 -6.74
CA SER A 8 -11.89 8.68 -5.62
C SER A 8 -11.04 7.94 -4.58
N LEU A 9 -11.27 8.24 -3.30
CA LEU A 9 -10.66 7.53 -2.16
C LEU A 9 -11.36 6.20 -1.82
N LYS A 10 -11.98 5.53 -2.80
CA LYS A 10 -12.59 4.22 -2.59
C LYS A 10 -11.52 3.14 -2.44
N LEU A 11 -11.93 1.99 -1.91
CA LEU A 11 -11.05 0.82 -1.72
C LEU A 11 -10.32 0.39 -3.00
N ASP A 12 -10.90 0.68 -4.16
CA ASP A 12 -10.35 0.32 -5.47
C ASP A 12 -8.96 0.90 -5.72
N ILE A 13 -8.57 2.01 -5.06
CA ILE A 13 -7.21 2.55 -5.19
C ILE A 13 -6.16 1.54 -4.69
N ALA A 14 -6.43 0.88 -3.56
CA ALA A 14 -5.52 -0.08 -2.96
C ALA A 14 -5.57 -1.42 -3.70
N ILE A 15 -6.77 -1.89 -4.05
CA ILE A 15 -6.97 -3.15 -4.77
C ILE A 15 -6.32 -3.11 -6.15
N THR A 16 -6.53 -2.04 -6.90
CA THR A 16 -5.97 -1.89 -8.26
C THR A 16 -4.45 -1.79 -8.22
N THR A 17 -3.89 -1.09 -7.22
CA THR A 17 -2.43 -0.99 -7.07
C THR A 17 -1.79 -2.35 -6.82
N ILE A 18 -2.38 -3.18 -5.94
CA ILE A 18 -1.88 -4.53 -5.67
C ILE A 18 -2.04 -5.45 -6.89
N ASN A 19 -3.17 -5.39 -7.60
CA ASN A 19 -3.34 -6.17 -8.82
C ASN A 19 -2.29 -5.82 -9.88
N LYS A 20 -1.98 -4.53 -10.06
CA LYS A 20 -0.88 -4.08 -10.94
C LYS A 20 0.47 -4.60 -10.47
N LEU A 21 0.77 -4.48 -9.17
CA LEU A 21 2.01 -4.99 -8.59
C LEU A 21 2.21 -6.47 -8.90
N ILE A 22 1.18 -7.28 -8.68
CA ILE A 22 1.23 -8.73 -8.93
C ILE A 22 1.35 -9.00 -10.43
N SER A 23 0.57 -8.32 -11.28
CA SER A 23 0.63 -8.51 -12.74
C SER A 23 2.02 -8.23 -13.30
N ASP A 24 2.64 -7.13 -12.87
CA ASP A 24 3.84 -6.61 -13.51
C ASP A 24 5.12 -7.18 -12.90
N HIS A 25 5.08 -7.65 -11.65
CA HIS A 25 6.29 -8.02 -10.88
C HIS A 25 6.18 -9.38 -10.17
N LYS A 26 5.25 -10.27 -10.57
CA LYS A 26 5.01 -11.54 -9.85
C LYS A 26 6.29 -12.36 -9.65
N ASP A 27 7.11 -12.43 -10.67
CA ASP A 27 8.32 -13.27 -10.69
C ASP A 27 9.48 -12.64 -9.91
N ASP A 28 9.45 -11.32 -9.72
CA ASP A 28 10.44 -10.56 -8.95
C ASP A 28 10.11 -10.51 -7.45
N LEU A 29 8.86 -10.80 -7.08
CA LEU A 29 8.42 -10.76 -5.68
C LEU A 29 9.00 -11.94 -4.89
N HIS A 30 9.66 -11.61 -3.79
CA HIS A 30 10.12 -12.63 -2.85
C HIS A 30 8.93 -13.42 -2.30
N LYS A 31 9.10 -14.74 -2.12
CA LYS A 31 8.05 -15.67 -1.67
C LYS A 31 7.38 -15.27 -0.34
N ASN A 32 8.10 -14.52 0.49
CA ASN A 32 7.65 -14.01 1.79
C ASN A 32 7.56 -12.48 1.79
N ALA A 33 7.20 -11.86 0.66
CA ALA A 33 7.05 -10.41 0.60
C ALA A 33 5.89 -9.94 1.47
N PHE A 34 6.05 -8.77 2.09
CA PHE A 34 5.04 -8.13 2.93
C PHE A 34 4.65 -6.77 2.36
N ILE A 35 3.37 -6.47 2.40
CA ILE A 35 2.84 -5.11 2.25
C ILE A 35 2.78 -4.49 3.64
N HIS A 36 3.57 -3.44 3.86
CA HIS A 36 3.49 -2.62 5.06
C HIS A 36 2.57 -1.43 4.82
N SER A 37 1.60 -1.21 5.70
CA SER A 37 0.64 -0.10 5.62
C SER A 37 0.34 0.47 7.01
N ASP A 38 -0.35 1.60 7.06
CA ASP A 38 -1.04 1.99 8.29
C ASP A 38 -2.31 1.15 8.53
N GLN A 39 -3.07 1.51 9.57
CA GLN A 39 -4.38 0.92 9.89
C GLN A 39 -5.55 1.68 9.26
N GLY A 40 -5.33 2.37 8.14
CA GLY A 40 -6.37 3.07 7.40
C GLY A 40 -7.46 2.13 6.88
N LEU A 41 -8.65 2.69 6.63
CA LEU A 41 -9.86 1.94 6.26
C LEU A 41 -9.65 1.00 5.06
N HIS A 42 -8.81 1.38 4.10
CA HIS A 42 -8.51 0.54 2.93
C HIS A 42 -7.77 -0.74 3.32
N TYR A 43 -6.79 -0.63 4.22
CA TYR A 43 -5.86 -1.70 4.53
C TYR A 43 -6.38 -2.65 5.62
N ILE A 44 -7.34 -2.19 6.45
CA ILE A 44 -8.10 -3.06 7.36
C ILE A 44 -9.25 -3.79 6.66
N SER A 45 -9.54 -3.47 5.39
CA SER A 45 -10.65 -4.07 4.66
C SER A 45 -10.46 -5.59 4.48
N PRO A 46 -11.48 -6.41 4.79
CA PRO A 46 -11.40 -7.85 4.56
C PRO A 46 -11.13 -8.22 3.09
N LYS A 47 -11.64 -7.42 2.15
CA LYS A 47 -11.42 -7.62 0.71
C LYS A 47 -9.94 -7.41 0.35
N PHE A 48 -9.30 -6.39 0.92
CA PHE A 48 -7.88 -6.13 0.72
C PHE A 48 -7.01 -7.22 1.35
N GLN A 49 -7.28 -7.58 2.61
CA GLN A 49 -6.57 -8.65 3.32
C GLN A 49 -6.66 -9.99 2.58
N LYS A 50 -7.86 -10.32 2.08
CA LYS A 50 -8.07 -11.53 1.28
C LYS A 50 -7.24 -11.51 0.00
N LEU A 51 -7.21 -10.38 -0.72
CA LEU A 51 -6.41 -10.23 -1.93
C LEU A 51 -4.93 -10.52 -1.68
N LEU A 52 -4.36 -9.98 -0.60
CA LEU A 52 -2.96 -10.24 -0.25
C LEU A 52 -2.72 -11.72 0.06
N LYS A 53 -3.57 -12.31 0.90
CA LYS A 53 -3.47 -13.72 1.29
C LYS A 53 -3.57 -14.66 0.10
N ASP A 54 -4.53 -14.42 -0.80
CA ASP A 54 -4.75 -15.25 -2.00
C ASP A 54 -3.55 -15.20 -2.97
N ASN A 55 -2.67 -14.18 -2.84
CA ASN A 55 -1.46 -14.01 -3.64
C ASN A 55 -0.15 -14.25 -2.87
N ASN A 56 -0.20 -14.91 -1.71
CA ASN A 56 0.96 -15.18 -0.85
C ASN A 56 1.75 -13.92 -0.43
N LEU A 57 1.06 -12.78 -0.32
CA LEU A 57 1.62 -11.56 0.23
C LEU A 57 1.24 -11.44 1.71
N GLY A 58 2.25 -11.27 2.56
CA GLY A 58 2.04 -10.93 3.96
C GLY A 58 1.54 -9.50 4.10
N GLN A 59 0.89 -9.19 5.22
CA GLN A 59 0.56 -7.82 5.59
C GLN A 59 1.15 -7.50 6.96
N SER A 60 1.78 -6.33 7.04
CA SER A 60 2.23 -5.71 8.29
C SER A 60 1.53 -4.37 8.41
N MET A 61 1.07 -4.01 9.61
CA MET A 61 0.45 -2.71 9.86
C MET A 61 1.18 -1.98 10.99
N SER A 62 1.27 -0.65 10.87
CA SER A 62 1.82 0.20 11.92
C SER A 62 1.03 0.09 13.23
N ARG A 63 1.69 0.36 14.36
CA ARG A 63 1.03 0.37 15.67
C ARG A 63 0.23 1.66 15.85
N ARG A 64 -0.91 1.56 16.55
CA ARG A 64 -1.71 2.74 16.92
C ARG A 64 -0.87 3.68 17.78
N GLY A 65 -0.86 4.97 17.41
CA GLY A 65 -0.14 6.01 18.14
C GLY A 65 1.39 6.00 17.96
N ASN A 66 1.92 5.23 16.99
CA ASN A 66 3.34 5.22 16.69
C ASN A 66 3.63 5.94 15.35
N CYS A 67 3.99 7.22 15.43
CA CYS A 67 4.31 8.02 14.24
C CYS A 67 5.58 7.56 13.51
N TRP A 68 6.52 6.92 14.21
CA TRP A 68 7.77 6.45 13.60
C TRP A 68 7.56 5.41 12.51
N ASP A 69 6.53 4.57 12.64
CA ASP A 69 6.18 3.57 11.63
C ASP A 69 5.70 4.23 10.33
N ASN A 70 5.07 5.41 10.42
CA ASN A 70 4.54 6.14 9.26
C ASN A 70 5.48 7.24 8.73
N ALA A 71 6.49 7.63 9.52
CA ALA A 71 7.35 8.77 9.24
C ALA A 71 8.02 8.70 7.85
N SER A 72 8.39 7.50 7.39
CA SER A 72 8.97 7.31 6.06
C SER A 72 7.99 7.62 4.93
N GLN A 73 6.73 7.17 5.05
CA GLN A 73 5.67 7.47 4.09
C GLN A 73 5.30 8.96 4.13
N GLU A 74 5.18 9.55 5.32
CA GLU A 74 4.90 10.97 5.49
C GLU A 74 5.99 11.86 4.88
N SER A 75 7.26 11.49 5.07
CA SER A 75 8.40 12.19 4.48
C SER A 75 8.36 12.15 2.95
N PHE A 76 8.11 10.96 2.37
CA PHE A 76 7.96 10.82 0.91
C PHE A 76 6.84 11.70 0.36
N PHE A 77 5.65 11.69 0.99
CA PHE A 77 4.53 12.52 0.55
C PHE A 77 4.75 14.02 0.82
N GLY A 78 5.57 14.38 1.81
CA GLY A 78 6.02 15.74 2.04
C GLY A 78 6.84 16.25 0.85
N HIS A 79 7.92 15.54 0.51
CA HIS A 79 8.77 15.87 -0.64
C HIS A 79 8.00 15.88 -1.96
N MET A 80 7.10 14.91 -2.17
CA MET A 80 6.26 14.86 -3.36
C MET A 80 5.37 16.10 -3.52
N LYS A 81 4.85 16.67 -2.42
CA LYS A 81 4.05 17.90 -2.49
C LYS A 81 4.89 19.11 -2.88
N ASP A 82 6.10 19.21 -2.33
CA ASP A 82 7.03 20.28 -2.64
C ASP A 82 7.42 20.26 -4.13
N GLU A 83 7.63 19.06 -4.70
CA GLU A 83 7.97 18.88 -6.12
C GLU A 83 6.78 19.13 -7.07
N ILE A 84 5.55 18.82 -6.65
CA ILE A 84 4.35 18.94 -7.50
C ILE A 84 3.76 20.37 -7.46
N SER A 85 4.25 21.26 -6.57
CA SER A 85 3.77 22.64 -6.45
C SER A 85 2.24 22.75 -6.31
N LEU A 86 1.71 22.17 -5.23
CA LEU A 86 0.44 22.59 -4.62
C LEU A 86 0.68 23.75 -3.66
#